data_AF-A0A2S9FPM8-F1
#
_entry.id   AF-A0A2S9FPM8-F1
#
_cell.length_a   1.000
_cell.length_b   1.000
_cell.length_c   1.000
_cell.angle_alpha   90.00
_cell.angle_beta   90.00
_cell.angle_gamma   90.00
#
_symmetry.space_group_name_H-M   'P 1'
#
loop_
_entity.id
_entity.type
_entity.pdbx_description
1 polymer ?
#
loop_
_entity_poly.entity_id
_entity_poly.type
_entity_poly.pdbx_seq_one_letter_code
_entity_poly.pdbx_strand_id
1 'polypeptide(L)'
;PLAGTTSQPALSSIVAATAHTEFDTGLSLSAVCDLEPYWEALRKVYSPFESGLPAPTGRVYHHEIPGGQLSNLRQQAIALGLGDRFEEIEASYAAADRILGRLVKVTPSSKVVG
;
A
#
# COMPACT_ATOMS: atom_id res chain seq x y z
N PRO A 1 4.18 -6.81 11.12
CA PRO A 1 4.77 -7.56 9.98
C PRO A 1 4.10 -7.38 8.60
N LEU A 2 2.76 -7.26 8.53
CA LEU A 2 2.00 -7.06 7.27
C LEU A 2 1.50 -5.61 7.05
N ALA A 3 1.94 -4.68 7.89
CA ALA A 3 1.53 -3.28 7.86
C ALA A 3 2.54 -2.42 7.09
N GLY A 4 2.12 -1.21 6.74
CA GLY A 4 2.94 -0.20 6.06
C GLY A 4 2.88 -0.27 4.54
N THR A 5 3.55 0.70 3.90
CA THR A 5 3.61 0.90 2.45
C THR A 5 2.23 1.00 1.81
N THR A 6 1.76 -0.04 1.12
CA THR A 6 0.45 -0.10 0.47
C THR A 6 -0.63 -0.76 1.34
N SER A 7 -0.24 -1.28 2.50
CA SER A 7 -1.13 -1.80 3.54
C SER A 7 -1.56 -0.70 4.51
N GLN A 8 -2.35 -1.06 5.51
CA GLN A 8 -2.74 -0.17 6.59
C GLN A 8 -1.54 0.21 7.48
N PRO A 9 -1.63 1.29 8.26
CA PRO A 9 -0.62 1.61 9.27
C PRO A 9 -0.45 0.47 10.30
N ALA A 10 0.71 0.45 10.97
CA ALA A 10 0.99 -0.56 11.98
C ALA A 10 0.05 -0.42 13.19
N LEU A 11 -0.72 -1.48 13.48
CA LEU A 11 -1.65 -1.49 14.61
C LEU A 11 -0.92 -1.28 15.94
N SER A 12 0.23 -1.92 16.15
CA SER A 12 1.05 -1.74 17.36
C SER A 12 1.46 -0.27 17.56
N SER A 13 1.82 0.43 16.48
CA SER A 13 2.12 1.86 16.54
C SER A 13 0.91 2.72 16.89
N ILE A 14 -0.27 2.42 16.34
CA ILE A 14 -1.52 3.13 16.69
C ILE A 14 -1.86 2.91 18.16
N VAL A 15 -1.87 1.65 18.62
CA VAL A 15 -2.16 1.29 20.02
C VAL A 15 -1.20 2.02 20.95
N ALA A 16 0.11 1.93 20.70
CA ALA A 16 1.12 2.60 21.52
C ALA A 16 0.99 4.13 21.51
N ALA A 17 0.67 4.75 20.36
CA ALA A 17 0.53 6.20 20.24
C ALA A 17 -0.68 6.76 21.00
N THR A 18 -1.74 5.97 21.14
CA THR A 18 -2.98 6.37 21.83
C THR A 18 -3.04 6.00 23.31
N ALA A 19 -2.09 5.18 23.79
CA ALA A 19 -2.06 4.72 25.16
C ALA A 19 -2.00 5.89 26.16
N HIS A 20 -2.79 5.81 27.23
CA HIS A 20 -2.87 6.85 28.28
C HIS A 20 -3.42 8.21 27.78
N THR A 21 -4.17 8.21 26.68
CA THR A 21 -4.92 9.39 26.20
C THR A 21 -6.43 9.15 26.33
N GLU A 22 -7.23 10.19 26.09
CA GLU A 22 -8.69 10.03 25.99
C GLU A 22 -9.14 9.14 24.82
N PHE A 23 -8.24 8.92 23.84
CA PHE A 23 -8.46 8.09 22.66
C PHE A 23 -7.85 6.69 22.78
N ASP A 24 -7.54 6.23 23.99
CA ASP A 24 -6.98 4.89 24.21
C ASP A 24 -7.84 3.80 23.55
N THR A 25 -7.20 2.97 22.73
CA THR A 25 -7.88 1.88 21.99
C THR A 25 -8.44 0.79 22.90
N GLY A 26 -7.97 0.68 24.16
CA GLY A 26 -8.32 -0.41 25.07
C GLY A 26 -7.72 -1.77 24.69
N LEU A 27 -6.87 -1.82 23.66
CA LEU A 27 -6.19 -3.04 23.23
C LEU A 27 -4.89 -3.25 24.00
N SER A 28 -4.60 -4.49 24.40
CA SER A 28 -3.32 -4.84 24.99
C SER A 28 -2.21 -4.76 23.93
N LEU A 29 -1.24 -3.85 24.14
CA LEU A 29 -0.08 -3.74 23.25
C LEU A 29 0.73 -5.05 23.22
N SER A 30 0.90 -5.71 24.36
CA SER A 30 1.63 -7.00 24.41
C SER A 30 0.92 -8.06 23.57
N ALA A 31 -0.41 -8.18 23.70
CA ALA A 31 -1.18 -9.15 22.91
C ALA A 31 -1.11 -8.86 21.40
N VAL A 32 -1.08 -7.59 20.99
CA VAL A 32 -0.89 -7.21 19.58
C VAL A 32 0.51 -7.60 19.09
N CYS A 33 1.54 -7.35 19.89
CA CYS A 33 2.92 -7.72 19.56
C CYS A 33 3.15 -9.25 19.52
N ASP A 34 2.47 -10.02 20.37
CA ASP A 34 2.58 -11.48 20.41
C ASP A 34 2.07 -12.16 19.12
N LEU A 35 1.25 -11.47 18.31
CA LEU A 35 0.83 -11.92 16.98
C LEU A 35 1.91 -11.76 15.91
N GLU A 36 2.92 -10.92 16.14
CA GLU A 36 3.90 -10.58 15.11
C GLU A 36 4.75 -11.78 14.65
N PRO A 37 5.29 -12.65 15.52
CA PRO A 37 6.05 -13.82 15.08
C PRO A 37 5.24 -14.75 14.18
N TYR A 38 3.95 -14.93 14.46
CA TYR A 38 3.06 -15.73 13.62
C TYR A 38 2.93 -15.13 12.22
N TRP A 39 2.62 -13.84 12.12
CA TRP A 39 2.45 -13.17 10.83
C TRP A 39 3.75 -13.05 10.05
N GLU A 40 4.90 -12.91 10.73
CA GLU A 40 6.21 -12.91 10.09
C GLU A 40 6.54 -14.29 9.50
N ALA A 41 6.30 -15.36 10.24
CA ALA A 41 6.49 -16.73 9.75
C ALA A 41 5.58 -17.02 8.55
N LEU A 42 4.31 -16.62 8.63
CA LEU A 42 3.36 -16.80 7.53
C LEU A 42 3.78 -16.00 6.28
N ARG A 43 4.23 -14.75 6.44
CA ARG A 43 4.69 -13.90 5.32
C ARG A 43 5.80 -14.58 4.50
N LYS A 44 6.72 -15.30 5.16
CA LYS A 44 7.82 -16.03 4.49
C LYS A 44 7.31 -17.11 3.51
N VAL A 45 6.18 -17.75 3.82
CA VAL A 45 5.53 -18.74 2.93
C VAL A 45 5.05 -18.09 1.63
N TYR A 46 4.66 -16.81 1.68
CA TYR A 46 4.19 -16.04 0.53
C TYR A 46 5.30 -15.23 -0.17
N SER A 47 6.58 -15.52 0.10
CA SER A 47 7.72 -14.81 -0.50
C SER A 47 7.67 -14.68 -2.03
N PRO A 48 7.16 -15.65 -2.84
CA PRO A 48 7.06 -15.45 -4.29
C PRO A 48 6.06 -14.36 -4.72
N PHE A 49 5.15 -13.96 -3.83
CA PHE A 49 4.14 -12.93 -4.08
C PHE A 49 4.49 -11.57 -3.49
N GLU A 50 5.65 -11.46 -2.81
CA GLU A 50 6.13 -10.21 -2.25
C GLU A 50 6.27 -9.18 -3.37
N SER A 51 5.33 -8.25 -3.38
CA SER A 51 5.19 -7.23 -4.39
C SER A 51 4.79 -5.93 -3.69
N GLY A 52 5.65 -4.93 -3.79
CA GLY A 52 5.43 -3.70 -3.06
C GLY A 52 6.62 -2.77 -3.17
N LEU A 53 6.44 -1.56 -2.65
CA LEU A 53 7.51 -0.59 -2.54
C LEU A 53 8.45 -0.99 -1.40
N PRO A 54 9.78 -0.83 -1.56
CA PRO A 54 10.73 -1.11 -0.50
C PRO A 54 10.60 -0.12 0.68
N ALA A 55 9.97 1.04 0.45
CA ALA A 55 9.80 2.10 1.43
C ALA A 55 8.55 2.94 1.13
N PRO A 56 8.07 3.76 2.08
CA PRO A 56 7.01 4.75 1.82
C PRO A 56 7.38 5.71 0.70
N THR A 57 6.38 6.19 -0.05
CA THR A 57 6.56 7.19 -1.10
C THR A 57 5.51 8.31 -1.00
N GLY A 58 5.95 9.55 -1.18
CA GLY A 58 5.04 10.70 -1.27
C GLY A 58 4.38 10.85 -2.66
N ARG A 59 4.81 10.07 -3.66
CA ARG A 59 4.28 10.18 -5.03
C ARG A 59 2.79 9.85 -5.13
N VAL A 60 2.25 9.12 -4.16
CA VAL A 60 0.81 8.82 -4.04
C VAL A 60 -0.06 10.08 -4.05
N TYR A 61 0.45 11.20 -3.54
CA TYR A 61 -0.26 12.49 -3.54
C TYR A 61 -0.33 13.16 -4.92
N HIS A 62 0.41 12.64 -5.91
CA HIS A 62 0.35 13.10 -7.29
C HIS A 62 -0.44 12.14 -8.18
N HIS A 63 -0.12 10.84 -8.16
CA HIS A 63 -0.74 9.87 -9.05
C HIS A 63 -2.06 9.28 -8.50
N GLU A 64 -2.31 9.37 -7.20
CA GLU A 64 -3.55 8.93 -6.55
C GLU A 64 -3.94 7.47 -6.89
N ILE A 65 -2.93 6.61 -7.10
CA ILE A 65 -3.14 5.18 -7.40
C ILE A 65 -3.49 4.48 -6.08
N PRO A 66 -4.63 3.77 -5.98
CA PRO A 66 -4.98 3.02 -4.78
C PRO A 66 -3.92 1.98 -4.40
N GLY A 67 -3.67 1.78 -3.11
CA GLY A 67 -2.58 0.90 -2.63
C GLY A 67 -2.58 -0.50 -3.25
N GLY A 68 -3.73 -1.19 -3.24
CA GLY A 68 -3.86 -2.52 -3.86
C GLY A 68 -3.66 -2.51 -5.39
N GLN A 69 -3.98 -1.40 -6.07
CA GLN A 69 -3.69 -1.26 -7.50
C GLN A 69 -2.21 -1.00 -7.76
N LEU A 70 -1.52 -0.25 -6.90
CA LEU A 70 -0.12 0.13 -7.12
C LEU A 70 0.79 -1.11 -7.22
N SER A 71 0.65 -2.07 -6.30
CA SER A 71 1.41 -3.33 -6.36
C SER A 71 1.09 -4.14 -7.62
N ASN A 72 -0.19 -4.21 -8.01
CA ASN A 72 -0.64 -4.92 -9.21
C ASN A 72 -0.10 -4.26 -10.49
N LEU A 73 -0.22 -2.94 -10.61
CA LEU A 73 0.25 -2.17 -11.76
C LEU A 73 1.76 -2.30 -11.93
N ARG A 74 2.52 -2.37 -10.83
CA ARG A 74 3.97 -2.61 -10.87
C ARG A 74 4.32 -4.00 -11.41
N GLN A 75 3.59 -5.04 -11.00
CA GLN A 75 3.79 -6.38 -11.55
C GLN A 75 3.42 -6.44 -13.05
N GLN A 76 2.35 -5.76 -13.46
CA GLN A 76 1.99 -5.63 -14.88
C GLN A 76 3.08 -4.91 -15.68
N ALA A 77 3.63 -3.80 -15.16
CA ALA A 77 4.72 -3.08 -15.79
C ALA A 77 5.96 -3.96 -15.98
N ILE A 78 6.34 -4.74 -14.96
CA ILE A 78 7.47 -5.69 -15.04
C ILE A 78 7.20 -6.74 -16.12
N ALA A 79 6.00 -7.33 -16.14
CA ALA A 79 5.62 -8.34 -17.14
C ALA A 79 5.64 -7.79 -18.58
N LEU A 80 5.41 -6.49 -18.76
CA LEU A 80 5.47 -5.80 -20.06
C LEU A 80 6.87 -5.26 -20.40
N GLY A 81 7.89 -5.50 -19.58
CA GLY A 81 9.24 -4.98 -19.79
C GLY A 81 9.40 -3.47 -19.50
N LEU A 82 8.45 -2.88 -18.77
CA LEU A 82 8.42 -1.46 -18.39
C LEU A 82 8.78 -1.24 -16.90
N GLY A 83 9.29 -2.26 -16.21
CA GLY A 83 9.59 -2.20 -14.77
C GLY A 83 10.52 -1.05 -14.37
N ASP A 84 11.55 -0.79 -15.18
CA ASP A 84 12.54 0.28 -14.93
C ASP A 84 11.99 1.69 -15.21
N ARG A 85 10.83 1.78 -15.86
CA ARG A 85 10.16 3.05 -16.24
C ARG A 85 8.90 3.29 -15.42
N PHE A 86 8.82 2.70 -14.23
CA PHE A 86 7.60 2.77 -13.43
C PHE A 86 7.20 4.21 -13.04
N GLU A 87 8.16 5.12 -12.89
CA GLU A 87 7.88 6.54 -12.63
C GLU A 87 7.18 7.22 -13.81
N GLU A 88 7.49 6.81 -15.05
CA GLU A 88 6.78 7.29 -16.24
C GLU A 88 5.35 6.74 -16.31
N ILE A 89 5.13 5.52 -15.80
CA ILE A 89 3.79 4.93 -15.68
C ILE A 89 2.97 5.72 -14.64
N GLU A 90 3.53 6.03 -13.48
CA GLU A 90 2.87 6.87 -12.46
C GLU A 90 2.51 8.26 -13.02
N ALA A 91 3.40 8.87 -13.80
CA ALA A 91 3.14 10.15 -14.46
C ALA A 91 2.04 10.06 -15.53
N SER A 92 2.04 8.98 -16.32
CA SER A 92 1.03 8.71 -17.35
C SER A 92 -0.34 8.45 -16.73
N TYR A 93 -0.40 7.73 -15.61
CA TYR A 93 -1.61 7.49 -14.85
C TYR A 93 -2.25 8.82 -14.37
N ALA A 94 -1.44 9.72 -13.82
CA ALA A 94 -1.89 11.06 -13.42
C ALA A 94 -2.34 11.93 -14.62
N ALA A 95 -1.74 11.75 -15.80
CA ALA A 95 -2.18 12.42 -17.02
C ALA A 95 -3.53 11.86 -17.52
N ALA A 96 -3.71 10.54 -17.50
CA ALA A 96 -4.96 9.88 -17.87
C ALA A 96 -6.12 10.32 -16.95
N ASP A 97 -5.88 10.38 -15.63
CA ASP A 97 -6.87 10.89 -14.67
C ASP A 97 -7.31 12.33 -14.99
N ARG A 98 -6.37 13.21 -15.36
CA ARG A 98 -6.68 14.59 -15.78
C ARG A 98 -7.54 14.62 -17.05
N ILE A 99 -7.24 13.78 -18.03
CA ILE A 99 -8.03 13.67 -19.28
C ILE A 99 -9.46 13.20 -18.98
N LEU A 100 -9.61 12.28 -18.03
CA LEU A 100 -10.90 11.73 -17.62
C LEU A 100 -11.67 12.62 -16.63
N GLY A 101 -11.15 13.82 -16.32
CA GLY A 101 -11.84 14.80 -15.48
C GLY A 101 -11.67 14.61 -13.97
N ARG A 102 -10.60 13.95 -13.52
CA ARG A 102 -10.26 13.73 -12.10
C ARG A 102 -11.36 13.02 -11.30
N LEU A 103 -11.75 11.85 -11.78
CA LEU A 103 -12.74 11.01 -11.10
C LEU A 103 -12.19 10.39 -9.80
N VAL A 104 -13.11 9.89 -8.98
CA VAL A 104 -12.74 9.01 -7.85
C VAL A 104 -12.22 7.70 -8.39
N LYS A 105 -10.97 7.37 -8.06
CA LYS A 105 -10.28 6.16 -8.50
C LYS A 105 -10.34 5.09 -7.42
N VAL A 106 -11.26 4.15 -7.59
CA VAL A 106 -11.34 2.90 -6.82
C VAL A 106 -11.84 1.81 -7.75
N THR A 107 -11.72 0.53 -7.40
CA THR A 107 -12.28 -0.53 -8.24
C THR A 107 -13.79 -0.29 -8.49
N PRO A 108 -14.27 -0.26 -9.76
CA PRO A 108 -13.56 -0.60 -10.99
C PRO A 108 -12.92 0.59 -11.74
N SER A 109 -13.27 1.84 -11.43
CA SER A 109 -12.82 3.04 -12.16
C SER A 109 -11.30 3.18 -12.21
N SER A 110 -10.61 2.77 -11.15
CA SER A 110 -9.15 2.86 -11.08
C SER A 110 -8.45 1.96 -12.11
N LYS A 111 -9.08 0.84 -12.52
CA LYS A 111 -8.62 -0.04 -13.62
C LYS A 111 -8.83 0.55 -15.02
N VAL A 112 -9.68 1.56 -15.17
CA VAL A 112 -9.86 2.25 -16.46
C VAL A 112 -8.75 3.27 -16.68
N VAL A 113 -8.25 3.87 -15.59
CA VAL A 113 -7.18 4.88 -15.62
C VAL A 113 -5.79 4.24 -15.82
N GLY A 114 -5.56 3.06 -15.26
CA GLY A 114 -4.29 2.33 -15.35
C GLY A 114 -4.33 1.25 -16.41
#